data_AF-A0AAE1VVA4-F1
#
_entry.id   AF-A0AAE1VVA4-F1
#
_cell.length_a   1.000
_cell.length_b   1.000
_cell.length_c   1.000
_cell.angle_alpha   90.00
_cell.angle_beta   90.00
_cell.angle_gamma   90.00
#
_symmetry.space_group_name_H-M   'P 1'
#
loop_
_entity.id
_entity.type
_entity.pdbx_description
1 polymer ?
#
loop_
_entity_poly.entity_id
_entity_poly.type
_entity_poly.pdbx_seq_one_letter_code
_entity_poly.pdbx_strand_id
1 'polypeptide(L)'
;MSCNSDKRLSPTCKCLYPYTGTLHFVSQSFSKLDNSSYFKTLAGSMMSAFLSNGLPVDSVSLSDPAVDVYSYLQIEAQIFPSTQDSFNHTSIPSIGYLLNRNPFQLQYFGPFFFTSEDGKKKKSSHTGIIIGVSVGGAVLVLLTLCAGLYASRQRKIAKRAGHSSNPFESWDRDKSGAVPQLKGARWFSFEEIRKCTNNFSESTCIGSGGYGKVYKGTLTAGEVVAIKRAQHGSMQGAFEFKTEIELLSRIHHKNVVNLVGFCYEQGEQMLFYEYIPKGTLRESLSGNSSLAFNDLQRIFIPAFIISYIGFRGSRCLVQSNLAN
;
A
#
# COMPACT_ATOMS: atom_id res chain seq x y z
N MET A 1 42.52 -49.83 5.21
CA MET A 1 43.27 -48.59 4.94
C MET A 1 42.27 -47.53 4.50
N SER A 2 42.15 -46.41 5.22
CA SER A 2 41.29 -45.29 4.85
C SER A 2 42.16 -44.20 4.23
N CYS A 3 41.82 -43.74 3.03
CA CYS A 3 42.46 -42.57 2.42
C CYS A 3 42.08 -41.29 3.19
N ASN A 4 42.97 -40.29 3.17
CA ASN A 4 42.69 -38.96 3.73
C ASN A 4 41.54 -38.28 2.97
N SER A 5 40.92 -37.27 3.59
CA SER A 5 39.75 -36.54 3.07
C SER A 5 39.87 -36.21 1.56
N ASP A 6 38.83 -36.52 0.81
CA ASP A 6 38.63 -36.34 -0.65
C ASP A 6 39.35 -37.33 -1.60
N LYS A 7 40.32 -38.13 -1.13
CA LYS A 7 40.95 -39.20 -1.93
C LYS A 7 40.14 -40.51 -1.87
N ARG A 8 40.11 -41.26 -2.98
CA ARG A 8 39.50 -42.60 -3.07
C ARG A 8 40.56 -43.68 -3.24
N LEU A 9 40.27 -44.88 -2.74
CA LEU A 9 41.14 -46.04 -2.86
C LEU A 9 40.95 -46.68 -4.23
N SER A 10 42.00 -46.72 -5.05
CA SER A 10 41.99 -47.38 -6.35
C SER A 10 41.96 -48.91 -6.20
N PRO A 11 41.52 -49.66 -7.24
CA PRO A 11 41.68 -51.12 -7.29
C PRO A 11 43.13 -51.61 -7.13
N THR A 12 44.10 -50.75 -7.43
CA THR A 12 45.55 -50.98 -7.27
C THR A 12 46.08 -50.57 -5.88
N CYS A 13 45.18 -50.32 -4.92
CA CYS A 13 45.48 -49.92 -3.54
C CYS A 13 46.24 -48.59 -3.39
N LYS A 14 46.01 -47.62 -4.29
CA LYS A 14 46.57 -46.26 -4.23
C LYS A 14 45.48 -45.25 -3.84
N CYS A 15 45.83 -44.26 -3.02
CA CYS A 15 44.92 -43.16 -2.66
C CYS A 15 45.08 -41.99 -3.64
N LEU A 16 44.12 -41.82 -4.54
CA LEU A 16 44.17 -40.86 -5.65
C LEU A 16 42.85 -40.05 -5.73
N TYR A 17 42.85 -39.00 -6.55
CA TYR A 17 41.65 -38.25 -6.94
C TYR A 17 41.12 -38.81 -8.27
N PRO A 18 40.08 -39.66 -8.24
CA PRO A 18 39.52 -40.21 -9.47
C PRO A 18 38.71 -39.16 -10.24
N TYR A 19 38.73 -39.26 -11.56
CA TYR A 19 37.72 -38.64 -12.38
C TYR A 19 36.43 -39.45 -12.26
N THR A 20 35.40 -38.85 -11.66
CA THR A 20 34.16 -39.54 -11.28
C THR A 20 33.00 -39.11 -12.16
N GLY A 21 32.18 -40.06 -12.57
CA GLY A 21 30.96 -39.79 -13.33
C GLY A 21 30.01 -40.98 -13.36
N THR A 22 28.87 -40.79 -14.00
CA THR A 22 27.85 -41.81 -14.17
C THR A 22 27.76 -42.21 -15.64
N LEU A 23 27.84 -43.52 -15.89
CA LEU A 23 27.55 -44.15 -17.18
C LEU A 23 26.05 -44.46 -17.25
N HIS A 24 25.36 -43.92 -18.25
CA HIS A 24 23.92 -44.12 -18.46
C HIS A 24 23.68 -45.01 -19.66
N PHE A 25 23.30 -46.25 -19.42
CA PHE A 25 23.05 -47.25 -20.46
C PHE A 25 21.60 -47.20 -20.93
N VAL A 26 21.42 -47.05 -22.25
CA VAL A 26 20.13 -47.08 -22.92
C VAL A 26 19.84 -48.52 -23.32
N SER A 27 19.27 -49.33 -22.41
CA SER A 27 18.87 -50.71 -22.71
C SER A 27 17.63 -51.14 -21.92
N GLN A 28 16.76 -51.95 -22.54
CA GLN A 28 15.40 -52.23 -22.03
C GLN A 28 15.30 -53.38 -21.01
N SER A 29 16.33 -54.21 -20.82
CA SER A 29 16.28 -55.25 -19.77
C SER A 29 17.66 -55.77 -19.38
N PHE A 30 18.13 -55.40 -18.19
CA PHE A 30 19.25 -56.06 -17.54
C PHE A 30 18.72 -57.10 -16.56
N SER A 31 19.00 -58.38 -16.80
CA SER A 31 18.79 -59.43 -15.81
C SER A 31 20.14 -59.77 -15.17
N LYS A 32 20.18 -59.82 -13.83
CA LYS A 32 21.36 -60.17 -13.00
C LYS A 32 22.43 -59.07 -12.85
N LEU A 33 22.05 -57.94 -12.25
CA LEU A 33 23.00 -56.90 -11.79
C LEU A 33 23.93 -57.40 -10.64
N ASP A 34 23.63 -58.55 -10.04
CA ASP A 34 24.44 -59.15 -8.98
C ASP A 34 25.74 -59.80 -9.48
N ASN A 35 25.89 -60.01 -10.80
CA ASN A 35 27.07 -60.66 -11.34
C ASN A 35 28.21 -59.67 -11.60
N SER A 36 29.21 -59.67 -10.72
CA SER A 36 30.41 -58.84 -10.85
C SER A 36 31.21 -59.03 -12.15
N SER A 37 31.02 -60.15 -12.86
CA SER A 37 31.73 -60.45 -14.11
C SER A 37 31.44 -59.42 -15.21
N TYR A 38 30.20 -58.91 -15.31
CA TYR A 38 29.83 -57.96 -16.36
C TYR A 38 30.59 -56.63 -16.22
N PHE A 39 30.68 -56.13 -14.98
CA PHE A 39 31.41 -54.90 -14.67
C PHE A 39 32.92 -55.06 -14.86
N LYS A 40 33.48 -56.24 -14.54
CA LYS A 40 34.90 -56.54 -14.81
C LYS A 40 35.22 -56.54 -16.30
N THR A 41 34.38 -57.16 -17.13
CA THR A 41 34.54 -57.15 -18.59
C THR A 41 34.45 -55.73 -19.15
N LEU A 42 33.47 -54.95 -18.70
CA LEU A 42 33.32 -53.55 -19.11
C LEU A 42 34.52 -52.69 -18.72
N ALA A 43 34.98 -52.77 -17.46
CA ALA A 43 36.15 -52.04 -16.99
C ALA A 43 37.42 -52.44 -17.77
N GLY A 44 37.58 -53.72 -18.12
CA GLY A 44 38.66 -54.22 -18.97
C GLY A 44 38.63 -53.60 -20.37
N SER A 45 37.48 -53.61 -21.04
CA SER A 45 37.31 -52.98 -22.36
C SER A 45 37.59 -51.47 -22.34
N MET A 46 37.13 -50.76 -21.30
CA MET A 46 37.42 -49.34 -21.10
C MET A 46 38.94 -49.12 -20.93
N MET A 47 39.60 -49.92 -20.10
CA MET A 47 41.04 -49.84 -19.87
C MET A 47 41.83 -50.06 -21.16
N SER A 48 41.47 -51.08 -21.96
CA SER A 48 42.11 -51.31 -23.27
C SER A 48 41.94 -50.13 -24.22
N ALA A 49 40.78 -49.47 -24.22
CA ALA A 49 40.54 -48.27 -25.03
C ALA A 49 41.37 -47.07 -24.55
N PHE A 50 41.51 -46.88 -23.24
CA PHE A 50 42.35 -45.81 -22.69
C PHE A 50 43.83 -46.00 -23.04
N LEU A 51 44.34 -47.22 -22.90
CA LEU A 51 45.72 -47.55 -23.22
C LEU A 51 46.01 -47.40 -24.72
N SER A 52 45.10 -47.85 -25.59
CA SER A 52 45.29 -47.73 -27.05
C SER A 52 45.24 -46.29 -27.56
N ASN A 53 44.58 -45.39 -26.83
CA ASN A 53 44.53 -43.96 -27.13
C ASN A 53 45.57 -43.14 -26.36
N GLY A 54 46.52 -43.79 -25.67
CA GLY A 54 47.62 -43.12 -24.97
C GLY A 54 47.18 -42.28 -23.76
N LEU A 55 46.05 -42.58 -23.14
CA LEU A 55 45.54 -41.84 -21.98
C LEU A 55 46.20 -42.29 -20.66
N PRO A 56 46.52 -41.38 -19.73
CA PRO A 56 47.26 -41.68 -18.51
C PRO A 56 46.38 -42.28 -17.40
N VAL A 57 45.71 -43.39 -17.68
CA VAL A 57 44.81 -44.11 -16.76
C VAL A 57 45.52 -45.32 -16.15
N ASP A 58 45.43 -45.51 -14.83
CA ASP A 58 45.98 -46.65 -14.07
C ASP A 58 44.96 -47.77 -13.89
N SER A 59 43.74 -47.39 -13.51
CA SER A 59 42.67 -48.34 -13.19
C SER A 59 41.30 -47.70 -13.31
N VAL A 60 40.28 -48.53 -13.47
CA VAL A 60 38.87 -48.14 -13.54
C VAL A 60 38.10 -48.95 -12.51
N SER A 61 37.28 -48.29 -11.71
CA SER A 61 36.34 -48.93 -10.78
C SER A 61 34.92 -48.60 -11.20
N LEU A 62 34.06 -49.61 -11.22
CA LEU A 62 32.64 -49.49 -11.52
C LEU A 62 31.84 -49.98 -10.32
N SER A 63 30.93 -49.16 -9.81
CA SER A 63 30.14 -49.46 -8.61
C SER A 63 28.69 -48.96 -8.72
N ASP A 64 27.89 -49.33 -7.72
CA ASP A 64 26.55 -48.81 -7.48
C ASP A 64 25.61 -48.83 -8.69
N PRO A 65 25.38 -50.01 -9.32
CA PRO A 65 24.42 -50.13 -10.40
C PRO A 65 23.01 -49.82 -9.91
N ALA A 66 22.38 -48.80 -10.48
CA ALA A 66 21.03 -48.37 -10.15
C ALA A 66 20.20 -48.18 -11.42
N VAL A 67 18.89 -48.44 -11.36
CA VAL A 67 17.97 -48.12 -12.46
C VAL A 67 17.24 -46.83 -12.10
N ASP A 68 17.26 -45.85 -13.00
CA ASP A 68 16.61 -44.57 -12.76
C ASP A 68 15.12 -44.58 -13.15
N VAL A 69 14.45 -43.45 -12.92
CA VAL A 69 13.02 -43.25 -13.22
C VAL A 69 12.70 -43.43 -14.71
N TYR A 70 13.70 -43.26 -15.58
CA TYR A 70 13.58 -43.40 -17.03
C TYR A 70 13.98 -44.80 -17.53
N SER A 71 14.19 -45.75 -16.61
CA SER A 71 14.66 -47.11 -16.92
C SER A 71 16.07 -47.17 -17.52
N TYR A 72 16.90 -46.13 -17.33
CA TYR A 72 18.31 -46.20 -17.67
C TYR A 72 19.06 -46.93 -16.56
N LEU A 73 19.94 -47.85 -16.95
CA LEU A 73 20.91 -48.42 -16.01
C LEU A 73 22.05 -47.41 -15.82
N GLN A 74 22.18 -46.92 -14.60
CA GLN A 74 23.23 -46.03 -14.14
C GLN A 74 24.31 -46.83 -13.43
N ILE A 75 25.56 -46.62 -13.79
CA ILE A 75 26.73 -47.22 -13.12
C ILE A 75 27.69 -46.09 -12.77
N GLU A 76 28.09 -46.00 -11.50
CA GLU A 76 29.13 -45.07 -11.07
C GLU A 76 30.48 -45.55 -11.60
N ALA A 77 31.21 -44.65 -12.26
CA ALA A 77 32.53 -44.91 -12.80
C ALA A 77 33.56 -43.97 -12.17
N GLN A 78 34.58 -44.58 -11.57
CA GLN A 78 35.74 -43.89 -11.01
C GLN A 78 36.97 -44.29 -11.82
N ILE A 79 37.57 -43.32 -12.49
CA ILE A 79 38.73 -43.51 -13.35
C ILE A 79 39.94 -42.95 -12.61
N PHE A 80 41.01 -43.73 -12.49
CA PHE A 80 42.17 -43.38 -11.68
C PHE A 80 43.40 -43.04 -12.55
N PRO A 81 44.16 -41.99 -12.25
CA PRO A 81 45.34 -41.58 -13.00
C PRO A 81 46.57 -42.49 -12.76
N SER A 82 47.47 -42.59 -13.75
CA SER A 82 48.70 -43.39 -13.65
C SER A 82 49.97 -42.63 -13.26
N THR A 83 50.06 -41.35 -13.59
CA THR A 83 51.29 -40.57 -13.42
C THR A 83 51.26 -39.60 -12.24
N GLN A 84 50.08 -39.18 -11.80
CA GLN A 84 49.88 -38.16 -10.77
C GLN A 84 48.70 -38.53 -9.85
N ASP A 85 48.55 -37.80 -8.74
CA ASP A 85 47.43 -38.00 -7.81
C ASP A 85 46.07 -37.61 -8.41
N SER A 86 46.04 -36.82 -9.49
CA SER A 86 44.83 -36.37 -10.20
C SER A 86 45.09 -36.24 -11.70
N PHE A 87 44.04 -36.28 -12.52
CA PHE A 87 44.16 -35.95 -13.94
C PHE A 87 44.45 -34.47 -14.18
N ASN A 88 45.20 -34.18 -15.25
CA ASN A 88 45.41 -32.81 -15.71
C ASN A 88 44.19 -32.31 -16.51
N HIS A 89 44.07 -30.99 -16.68
CA HIS A 89 43.01 -30.32 -17.42
C HIS A 89 42.84 -30.79 -18.87
N THR A 90 43.90 -31.30 -19.50
CA THR A 90 43.86 -31.82 -20.88
C THR A 90 43.39 -33.28 -20.95
N SER A 91 43.71 -34.08 -19.94
CA SER A 91 43.33 -35.50 -19.89
C SER A 91 41.85 -35.70 -19.60
N ILE A 92 41.22 -34.85 -18.77
CA ILE A 92 39.81 -34.97 -18.40
C ILE A 92 38.88 -34.89 -19.63
N PRO A 93 38.95 -33.83 -20.49
CA PRO A 93 38.13 -33.75 -21.69
C PRO A 93 38.41 -34.90 -22.67
N SER A 94 39.66 -35.36 -22.75
CA SER A 94 40.06 -36.44 -23.65
C SER A 94 39.46 -37.79 -23.22
N ILE A 95 39.44 -38.07 -21.91
CA ILE A 95 38.78 -39.24 -21.32
C ILE A 95 37.26 -39.15 -21.53
N GLY A 96 36.64 -38.01 -21.23
CA GLY A 96 35.21 -37.81 -21.42
C GLY A 96 34.77 -37.92 -22.89
N TYR A 97 35.57 -37.38 -23.82
CA TYR A 97 35.34 -37.51 -25.25
C TYR A 97 35.45 -38.97 -25.70
N LEU A 98 36.49 -39.69 -25.27
CA LEU A 98 36.67 -41.09 -25.64
C LEU A 98 35.51 -41.96 -25.14
N LEU A 99 35.07 -41.74 -23.89
CA LEU A 99 33.93 -42.47 -23.32
C LEU A 99 32.65 -42.24 -24.13
N ASN A 100 32.33 -40.98 -24.46
CA ASN A 100 31.11 -40.65 -25.20
C ASN A 100 31.16 -41.07 -26.69
N ARG A 101 32.36 -41.28 -27.25
CA ARG A 101 32.52 -41.83 -28.60
C ARG A 101 32.22 -43.33 -28.65
N ASN A 102 32.16 -44.02 -27.52
CA ASN A 102 31.90 -45.46 -27.41
C ASN A 102 32.77 -46.35 -28.33
N PRO A 103 34.11 -46.24 -28.33
CA PRO A 103 34.97 -46.98 -29.27
C PRO A 103 35.18 -48.45 -28.90
N PHE A 104 34.52 -48.97 -27.86
CA PHE A 104 34.74 -50.31 -27.34
C PHE A 104 33.51 -51.22 -27.53
N GLN A 105 33.77 -52.51 -27.75
CA GLN A 105 32.71 -53.51 -27.93
C GLN A 105 32.02 -53.80 -26.59
N LEU A 106 30.71 -53.57 -26.55
CA LEU A 106 29.86 -53.83 -25.41
C LEU A 106 29.16 -55.17 -25.61
N GLN A 107 29.72 -56.24 -25.03
CA GLN A 107 29.18 -57.59 -25.20
C GLN A 107 27.82 -57.79 -24.51
N TYR A 108 27.62 -57.12 -23.37
CA TYR A 108 26.44 -57.26 -22.51
C TYR A 108 25.69 -55.96 -22.26
N PHE A 109 26.20 -54.84 -22.79
CA PHE A 109 25.68 -53.51 -22.53
C PHE A 109 25.21 -52.84 -23.82
N GLY A 110 24.15 -52.04 -23.73
CA GLY A 110 23.72 -51.16 -24.82
C GLY A 110 24.59 -49.92 -24.94
N PRO A 111 24.34 -49.04 -25.92
CA PRO A 111 25.02 -47.74 -26.00
C PRO A 111 24.81 -46.96 -24.69
N PHE A 112 25.83 -46.21 -24.29
CA PHE A 112 25.78 -45.36 -23.11
C PHE A 112 26.30 -43.96 -23.39
N PHE A 113 26.02 -43.05 -22.47
CA PHE A 113 26.67 -41.75 -22.39
C PHE A 113 27.23 -41.54 -20.97
N PHE A 114 28.36 -40.85 -20.89
CA PHE A 114 29.06 -40.56 -19.64
C PHE A 114 28.78 -39.12 -19.21
N THR A 115 28.43 -38.96 -17.94
CA THR A 115 28.20 -37.66 -17.30
C THR A 115 29.18 -37.48 -16.14
N SER A 116 30.07 -36.48 -16.21
CA SER A 116 30.99 -36.18 -15.11
C SER A 116 30.23 -35.57 -13.91
N GLU A 117 30.66 -35.91 -12.71
CA GLU A 117 30.16 -35.30 -11.47
C GLU A 117 30.71 -33.89 -11.23
N ASP A 118 31.75 -33.46 -11.95
CA ASP A 118 32.28 -32.08 -11.87
C ASP A 118 31.23 -31.03 -12.26
N GLY A 119 30.17 -31.44 -12.99
CA GLY A 119 29.01 -30.62 -13.34
C GLY A 119 27.85 -30.66 -12.33
N LYS A 120 27.84 -31.63 -11.39
CA LYS A 120 26.86 -31.65 -10.30
C LYS A 120 27.36 -30.68 -9.22
N LYS A 121 27.08 -29.38 -9.39
CA LYS A 121 26.95 -28.48 -8.23
C LYS A 121 26.17 -29.27 -7.18
N LYS A 122 26.78 -29.56 -6.01
CA LYS A 122 26.04 -30.04 -4.83
C LYS A 122 24.72 -29.28 -4.84
N LYS A 123 23.57 -29.96 -5.01
CA LYS A 123 22.28 -29.29 -4.89
C LYS A 123 22.31 -28.61 -3.53
N SER A 124 22.47 -27.28 -3.51
CA SER A 124 22.45 -26.57 -2.25
C SER A 124 21.07 -26.84 -1.68
N SER A 125 21.03 -27.36 -0.45
CA SER A 125 19.76 -27.60 0.23
C SER A 125 19.05 -26.25 0.33
N HIS A 126 18.07 -26.02 -0.55
CA HIS A 126 17.23 -24.81 -0.57
C HIS A 126 16.35 -24.70 0.68
N THR A 127 16.44 -25.65 1.62
CA THR A 127 15.76 -25.66 2.92
C THR A 127 15.90 -24.33 3.66
N GLY A 128 17.08 -23.71 3.65
CA GLY A 128 17.29 -22.39 4.27
C GLY A 128 16.50 -21.26 3.58
N ILE A 129 16.41 -21.29 2.25
CA ILE A 129 15.64 -20.31 1.46
C ILE A 129 14.14 -20.54 1.65
N ILE A 130 13.69 -21.80 1.66
CA ILE A 130 12.29 -22.17 1.85
C ILE A 130 11.80 -21.73 3.24
N ILE A 131 12.61 -21.95 4.30
CA ILE A 131 12.30 -21.49 5.65
C ILE A 131 12.28 -19.95 5.70
N GLY A 132 13.25 -19.28 5.07
CA GLY A 132 13.30 -17.81 5.03
C GLY A 132 12.08 -17.17 4.37
N VAL A 133 11.65 -17.68 3.20
CA VAL A 133 10.49 -17.13 2.46
C VAL A 133 9.19 -17.38 3.20
N SER A 134 9.02 -18.57 3.80
CA SER A 134 7.80 -18.92 4.53
C SER A 134 7.64 -18.10 5.82
N VAL A 135 8.70 -17.92 6.62
CA VAL A 135 8.66 -17.09 7.84
C VAL A 135 8.47 -15.61 7.48
N GLY A 136 9.20 -15.09 6.49
CA GLY A 136 9.07 -13.70 6.06
C GLY A 136 7.67 -13.36 5.51
N GLY A 137 7.11 -14.27 4.70
CA GLY A 137 5.75 -14.12 4.16
C GLY A 137 4.68 -14.10 5.24
N ALA A 138 4.77 -14.99 6.23
CA ALA A 138 3.81 -15.03 7.34
C ALA A 138 3.82 -13.73 8.16
N VAL A 139 5.01 -13.18 8.45
CA VAL A 139 5.14 -11.91 9.19
C VAL A 139 4.55 -10.74 8.41
N LEU A 140 4.81 -10.65 7.09
CA LEU A 140 4.23 -9.61 6.23
C LEU A 140 2.69 -9.69 6.16
N VAL A 141 2.13 -10.89 6.05
CA VAL A 141 0.68 -11.09 6.04
C VAL A 141 0.06 -10.69 7.39
N LEU A 142 0.69 -11.02 8.52
CA LEU A 142 0.22 -10.61 9.84
C LEU A 142 0.28 -9.09 10.02
N LEU A 143 1.34 -8.42 9.59
CA LEU A 143 1.47 -6.96 9.67
C LEU A 143 0.41 -6.24 8.83
N THR A 144 0.15 -6.72 7.61
CA THR A 144 -0.89 -6.15 6.74
C THR A 144 -2.30 -6.37 7.28
N LEU A 145 -2.61 -7.54 7.85
CA LEU A 145 -3.86 -7.80 8.55
C LEU A 145 -4.04 -6.88 9.76
N CYS A 146 -3.01 -6.74 10.60
CA CYS A 146 -3.04 -5.83 11.75
C CYS A 146 -3.28 -4.38 11.34
N ALA A 147 -2.58 -3.89 10.31
CA ALA A 147 -2.78 -2.55 9.76
C ALA A 147 -4.19 -2.36 9.18
N GLY A 148 -4.70 -3.36 8.45
CA GLY A 148 -6.06 -3.35 7.90
C GLY A 148 -7.15 -3.34 8.99
N LEU A 149 -6.97 -4.13 10.04
CA LEU A 149 -7.86 -4.14 11.22
C LEU A 149 -7.80 -2.82 11.98
N TYR A 150 -6.59 -2.25 12.16
CA TYR A 150 -6.41 -0.95 12.78
C TYR A 150 -7.10 0.17 11.98
N ALA A 151 -6.85 0.24 10.67
CA ALA A 151 -7.50 1.19 9.77
C ALA A 151 -9.02 1.00 9.73
N SER A 152 -9.52 -0.23 9.76
CA SER A 152 -10.96 -0.52 9.78
C SER A 152 -11.60 -0.12 11.10
N ARG A 153 -10.92 -0.30 12.24
CA ARG A 153 -11.38 0.20 13.55
C ARG A 153 -11.43 1.73 13.56
N GLN A 154 -10.37 2.39 13.08
CA GLN A 154 -10.33 3.84 12.93
C GLN A 154 -11.45 4.36 12.01
N ARG A 155 -11.68 3.71 10.87
CA ARG A 155 -12.78 4.03 9.96
C ARG A 155 -14.16 3.78 10.59
N LYS A 156 -14.34 2.73 11.40
CA LYS A 156 -15.59 2.51 12.14
C LYS A 156 -15.83 3.60 13.19
N ILE A 157 -14.79 4.06 13.88
CA ILE A 157 -14.88 5.19 14.83
C ILE A 157 -15.21 6.49 14.08
N ALA A 158 -14.52 6.78 12.97
CA ALA A 158 -14.80 7.95 12.13
C ALA A 158 -16.20 7.89 11.48
N LYS A 159 -16.67 6.72 11.04
CA LYS A 159 -18.04 6.55 10.51
C LYS A 159 -19.12 6.66 11.59
N ARG A 160 -18.83 6.26 12.84
CA ARG A 160 -19.71 6.54 13.99
C ARG A 160 -19.76 8.03 14.34
N ALA A 161 -18.69 8.78 14.04
CA ALA A 161 -18.70 10.26 14.13
C ALA A 161 -19.34 10.93 12.91
N GLY A 162 -19.39 10.27 11.74
CA GLY A 162 -19.93 10.80 10.49
C GLY A 162 -21.39 10.44 10.19
N HIS A 163 -22.02 9.57 10.99
CA HIS A 163 -23.43 9.22 10.83
C HIS A 163 -24.21 9.65 12.07
N SER A 164 -24.86 10.81 11.97
CA SER A 164 -25.89 11.31 12.89
C SER A 164 -25.43 11.73 14.30
N SER A 165 -24.47 12.65 14.40
CA SER A 165 -24.55 13.67 15.45
C SER A 165 -25.15 14.92 14.82
N ASN A 166 -26.45 15.14 14.95
CA ASN A 166 -27.02 16.44 14.62
C ASN A 166 -26.30 17.45 15.54
N PRO A 167 -25.46 18.38 15.03
CA PRO A 167 -24.70 19.29 15.88
C PRO A 167 -25.61 20.20 16.74
N PHE A 168 -26.92 20.19 16.45
CA PHE A 168 -28.00 20.90 17.14
C PHE A 168 -28.88 20.02 18.04
N GLU A 169 -28.52 18.75 18.30
CA GLU A 169 -29.30 17.84 19.18
C GLU A 169 -29.50 18.41 20.60
N SER A 170 -28.61 19.30 21.05
CA SER A 170 -28.74 20.01 22.31
C SER A 170 -29.76 21.18 22.31
N TRP A 171 -30.22 21.64 21.15
CA TRP A 171 -31.11 22.83 21.02
C TRP A 171 -32.58 22.45 20.85
N ASP A 172 -32.99 21.32 21.42
CA ASP A 172 -34.32 20.74 21.28
C ASP A 172 -35.41 21.70 21.79
N ARG A 173 -36.41 21.96 20.94
CA ARG A 173 -37.46 22.99 21.13
C ARG A 173 -38.34 22.74 22.36
N ASP A 174 -38.43 21.47 22.79
CA ASP A 174 -39.27 21.01 23.91
C ASP A 174 -38.56 20.96 25.27
N LYS A 175 -37.24 21.19 25.34
CA LYS A 175 -36.53 21.33 26.61
C LYS A 175 -36.29 22.81 26.90
N SER A 176 -37.24 23.42 27.60
CA SER A 176 -37.22 24.81 28.11
C SER A 176 -36.05 25.18 29.05
N GLY A 177 -34.96 24.39 29.07
CA GLY A 177 -33.77 24.63 29.91
C GLY A 177 -32.41 24.49 29.19
N ALA A 178 -32.35 24.19 27.89
CA ALA A 178 -31.08 23.92 27.19
C ALA A 178 -30.87 24.67 25.86
N VAL A 179 -31.77 25.59 25.48
CA VAL A 179 -31.34 26.68 24.59
C VAL A 179 -30.35 27.47 25.45
N PRO A 180 -29.06 27.62 25.09
CA PRO A 180 -28.23 28.60 25.77
C PRO A 180 -29.05 29.88 25.71
N GLN A 181 -29.29 30.53 26.86
CA GLN A 181 -29.90 31.85 26.87
C GLN A 181 -28.92 32.77 26.14
N LEU A 182 -28.93 32.71 24.81
CA LEU A 182 -28.27 33.60 23.88
C LEU A 182 -29.02 34.90 24.12
N LYS A 183 -28.53 35.71 25.06
CA LYS A 183 -29.21 36.88 25.62
C LYS A 183 -29.61 37.94 24.56
N GLY A 184 -29.44 37.68 23.26
CA GLY A 184 -29.84 38.57 22.17
C GLY A 184 -30.36 37.93 20.87
N ALA A 185 -30.50 36.60 20.72
CA ALA A 185 -30.91 35.99 19.44
C ALA A 185 -32.17 35.11 19.56
N ARG A 186 -33.20 35.39 18.75
CA ARG A 186 -34.50 34.69 18.74
C ARG A 186 -34.52 33.52 17.74
N TRP A 187 -35.29 32.47 18.06
CA TRP A 187 -35.59 31.40 17.10
C TRP A 187 -36.78 31.82 16.24
N PHE A 188 -36.64 31.74 14.91
CA PHE A 188 -37.71 31.98 13.95
C PHE A 188 -38.11 30.68 13.23
N SER A 189 -39.41 30.50 12.97
CA SER A 189 -39.90 29.36 12.19
C SER A 189 -39.71 29.60 10.69
N PHE A 190 -39.52 28.54 9.92
CA PHE A 190 -39.36 28.66 8.46
C PHE A 190 -40.59 29.34 7.81
N GLU A 191 -41.80 29.06 8.31
CA GLU A 191 -43.03 29.62 7.76
C GLU A 191 -43.13 31.14 7.96
N GLU A 192 -42.72 31.63 9.14
CA GLU A 192 -42.68 33.07 9.45
C GLU A 192 -41.75 33.79 8.49
N ILE A 193 -40.56 33.23 8.25
CA ILE A 193 -39.54 33.85 7.40
C ILE A 193 -39.91 33.78 5.93
N ARG A 194 -40.54 32.68 5.51
CA ARG A 194 -41.07 32.54 4.16
C ARG A 194 -42.10 33.63 3.85
N LYS A 195 -42.94 34.00 4.82
CA LYS A 195 -43.90 35.12 4.69
C LYS A 195 -43.18 36.46 4.63
N CYS A 196 -42.20 36.71 5.51
CA CYS A 196 -41.42 37.96 5.56
C CYS A 196 -40.57 38.24 4.31
N THR A 197 -40.20 37.21 3.56
CA THR A 197 -39.34 37.29 2.36
C THR A 197 -40.09 37.12 1.04
N ASN A 198 -41.43 37.05 1.08
CA ASN A 198 -42.27 36.73 -0.07
C ASN A 198 -41.77 35.47 -0.81
N ASN A 199 -41.66 34.35 -0.08
CA ASN A 199 -41.11 33.07 -0.56
C ASN A 199 -39.67 33.17 -1.09
N PHE A 200 -38.81 33.99 -0.48
CA PHE A 200 -37.42 34.21 -0.93
C PHE A 200 -37.33 34.70 -2.39
N SER A 201 -38.26 35.58 -2.79
CA SER A 201 -38.28 36.18 -4.12
C SER A 201 -36.94 36.87 -4.44
N GLU A 202 -36.48 36.73 -5.69
CA GLU A 202 -35.24 37.38 -6.14
C GLU A 202 -35.30 38.91 -6.03
N SER A 203 -36.49 39.51 -6.08
CA SER A 203 -36.69 40.94 -5.83
C SER A 203 -36.26 41.42 -4.44
N THR A 204 -36.15 40.50 -3.48
CA THR A 204 -35.70 40.78 -2.11
C THR A 204 -34.24 40.39 -1.89
N CYS A 205 -33.56 39.82 -2.89
CA CYS A 205 -32.16 39.44 -2.81
C CYS A 205 -31.28 40.69 -2.86
N ILE A 206 -30.49 40.90 -1.81
CA ILE A 206 -29.56 42.03 -1.71
C ILE A 206 -28.09 41.61 -1.90
N GLY A 207 -27.82 40.31 -2.02
CA GLY A 207 -26.48 39.80 -2.28
C GLY A 207 -26.42 38.29 -2.46
N SER A 208 -25.42 37.82 -3.20
CA SER A 208 -25.15 36.39 -3.39
C SER A 208 -23.64 36.14 -3.46
N GLY A 209 -23.20 34.99 -2.96
CA GLY A 209 -21.79 34.57 -3.00
C GLY A 209 -21.60 33.12 -2.55
N GLY A 210 -20.35 32.69 -2.37
CA GLY A 210 -20.00 31.30 -2.01
C GLY A 210 -20.56 30.80 -0.68
N TYR A 211 -21.05 31.72 0.17
CA TYR A 211 -21.64 31.40 1.49
C TYR A 211 -23.18 31.46 1.48
N GLY A 212 -23.80 31.59 0.30
CA GLY A 212 -25.25 31.61 0.13
C GLY A 212 -25.80 32.96 -0.36
N LYS A 213 -27.12 33.13 -0.22
CA LYS A 213 -27.86 34.33 -0.65
C LYS A 213 -28.29 35.14 0.57
N VAL A 214 -28.29 36.46 0.43
CA VAL A 214 -28.75 37.41 1.45
C VAL A 214 -30.00 38.12 0.94
N TYR A 215 -31.06 38.08 1.73
CA TYR A 215 -32.35 38.68 1.42
C TYR A 215 -32.67 39.80 2.39
N LYS A 216 -33.38 40.83 1.94
CA LYS A 216 -34.00 41.84 2.81
C LYS A 216 -35.41 41.40 3.15
N GLY A 217 -35.74 41.34 4.44
CA GLY A 217 -37.07 41.00 4.92
C GLY A 217 -37.57 41.99 5.97
N THR A 218 -38.88 41.99 6.19
CA THR A 218 -39.50 42.75 7.28
C THR A 218 -40.22 41.75 8.19
N LEU A 219 -39.81 41.68 9.45
CA LEU A 219 -40.44 40.83 10.46
C LEU A 219 -41.85 41.34 10.79
N THR A 220 -42.68 40.49 11.38
CA THR A 220 -44.07 40.80 11.79
C THR A 220 -44.17 41.99 12.74
N ALA A 221 -43.11 42.27 13.51
CA ALA A 221 -42.98 43.43 14.40
C ALA A 221 -42.58 44.75 13.69
N GLY A 222 -42.45 44.75 12.35
CA GLY A 222 -42.04 45.92 11.56
C GLY A 222 -40.52 46.14 11.49
N GLU A 223 -39.73 45.27 12.10
CA GLU A 223 -38.26 45.33 12.08
C GLU A 223 -37.71 44.85 10.73
N VAL A 224 -36.84 45.66 10.11
CA VAL A 224 -36.19 45.32 8.84
C VAL A 224 -34.90 44.54 9.11
N VAL A 225 -34.78 43.37 8.49
CA VAL A 225 -33.69 42.42 8.73
C VAL A 225 -33.02 41.98 7.43
N ALA A 226 -31.74 41.63 7.53
CA ALA A 226 -30.98 40.93 6.49
C ALA A 226 -30.90 39.44 6.82
N ILE A 227 -31.27 38.61 5.85
CA ILE A 227 -31.49 37.16 6.02
C ILE A 227 -30.47 36.42 5.17
N LYS A 228 -29.45 35.87 5.82
CA LYS A 228 -28.44 35.04 5.14
C LYS A 228 -28.92 33.59 5.13
N ARG A 229 -29.23 33.07 3.95
CA ARG A 229 -29.65 31.68 3.72
C ARG A 229 -28.47 30.88 3.16
N ALA A 230 -28.05 29.85 3.88
CA ALA A 230 -26.99 28.96 3.43
C ALA A 230 -27.46 28.10 2.23
N GLN A 231 -26.53 27.66 1.40
CA GLN A 231 -26.85 26.81 0.26
C GLN A 231 -27.21 25.39 0.71
N HIS A 232 -28.30 24.85 0.15
CA HIS A 232 -28.82 23.53 0.47
C HIS A 232 -27.77 22.43 0.15
N GLY A 233 -27.50 21.53 1.11
CA GLY A 233 -26.59 20.38 0.92
C GLY A 233 -25.12 20.58 1.33
N SER A 234 -24.74 21.76 1.82
CA SER A 234 -23.39 21.99 2.38
C SER A 234 -23.26 21.39 3.78
N MET A 235 -22.71 20.17 3.91
CA MET A 235 -22.35 19.60 5.23
C MET A 235 -21.28 20.43 5.96
N GLN A 236 -20.46 21.17 5.21
CA GLN A 236 -19.45 22.08 5.76
C GLN A 236 -20.10 23.31 6.45
N GLY A 237 -21.25 23.76 5.94
CA GLY A 237 -21.97 24.93 6.46
C GLY A 237 -22.61 24.72 7.83
N ALA A 238 -22.98 23.50 8.22
CA ALA A 238 -23.69 23.26 9.49
C ALA A 238 -22.83 23.59 10.73
N PHE A 239 -21.53 23.26 10.69
CA PHE A 239 -20.60 23.57 11.77
C PHE A 239 -20.27 25.07 11.81
N GLU A 240 -20.09 25.69 10.65
CA GLU A 240 -19.87 27.14 10.52
C GLU A 240 -21.08 27.93 11.02
N PHE A 241 -22.30 27.50 10.68
CA PHE A 241 -23.56 28.09 11.12
C PHE A 241 -23.75 28.01 12.64
N LYS A 242 -23.45 26.86 13.25
CA LYS A 242 -23.50 26.70 14.72
C LYS A 242 -22.52 27.65 15.41
N THR A 243 -21.28 27.69 14.90
CA THR A 243 -20.22 28.56 15.44
C THR A 243 -20.61 30.04 15.32
N GLU A 244 -21.24 30.43 14.20
CA GLU A 244 -21.73 31.79 13.97
C GLU A 244 -22.80 32.21 14.99
N ILE A 245 -23.77 31.33 15.26
CA ILE A 245 -24.79 31.58 16.28
C ILE A 245 -24.18 31.68 17.68
N GLU A 246 -23.32 30.74 18.07
CA GLU A 246 -22.71 30.72 19.41
C GLU A 246 -21.78 31.91 19.68
N LEU A 247 -21.10 32.41 18.64
CA LEU A 247 -20.19 33.54 18.75
C LEU A 247 -20.97 34.87 18.75
N LEU A 248 -21.82 35.10 17.75
CA LEU A 248 -22.48 36.39 17.53
C LEU A 248 -23.59 36.67 18.55
N SER A 249 -24.18 35.63 19.11
CA SER A 249 -25.09 35.77 20.26
C SER A 249 -24.46 36.33 21.54
N ARG A 250 -23.12 36.22 21.68
CA ARG A 250 -22.37 36.67 22.85
C ARG A 250 -21.67 38.00 22.64
N ILE A 251 -21.57 38.46 21.40
CA ILE A 251 -20.86 39.69 21.03
C ILE A 251 -21.87 40.79 20.73
N HIS A 252 -21.98 41.75 21.66
CA HIS A 252 -22.70 43.01 21.42
C HIS A 252 -21.69 44.15 21.40
N HIS A 253 -21.33 44.62 20.20
CA HIS A 253 -20.41 45.72 20.03
C HIS A 253 -20.93 46.72 19.00
N LYS A 254 -20.74 48.02 19.24
CA LYS A 254 -21.27 49.10 18.38
C LYS A 254 -20.90 48.99 16.90
N ASN A 255 -19.76 48.37 16.59
CA ASN A 255 -19.23 48.19 15.24
C ASN A 255 -19.48 46.79 14.64
N VAL A 256 -20.21 45.91 15.34
CA VAL A 256 -20.55 44.56 14.88
C VAL A 256 -22.06 44.49 14.69
N VAL A 257 -22.49 43.93 13.56
CA VAL A 257 -23.91 43.77 13.25
C VAL A 257 -24.55 42.81 14.26
N ASN A 258 -25.64 43.25 14.87
CA ASN A 258 -26.34 42.43 15.85
C ASN A 258 -27.07 41.25 15.16
N LEU A 259 -26.88 40.04 15.70
CA LEU A 259 -27.67 38.87 15.33
C LEU A 259 -29.04 38.97 16.01
N VAL A 260 -30.09 39.16 15.22
CA VAL A 260 -31.50 39.22 15.69
C VAL A 260 -32.02 37.81 15.98
N GLY A 261 -31.59 36.82 15.21
CA GLY A 261 -32.03 35.45 15.40
C GLY A 261 -31.51 34.46 14.38
N PHE A 262 -32.05 33.25 14.41
CA PHE A 262 -31.72 32.18 13.47
C PHE A 262 -32.91 31.23 13.23
N CYS A 263 -32.85 30.45 12.14
CA CYS A 263 -33.81 29.42 11.78
C CYS A 263 -33.07 28.17 11.33
N TYR A 264 -33.42 27.03 11.92
CA TYR A 264 -32.92 25.70 11.58
C TYR A 264 -34.10 24.72 11.52
N GLU A 265 -34.80 24.70 10.39
CA GLU A 265 -35.99 23.86 10.18
C GLU A 265 -35.98 23.33 8.74
N GLN A 266 -36.52 22.12 8.52
CA GLN A 266 -36.68 21.53 7.18
C GLN A 266 -35.39 21.45 6.33
N GLY A 267 -34.21 21.35 6.97
CA GLY A 267 -32.91 21.34 6.28
C GLY A 267 -32.43 22.72 5.83
N GLU A 268 -33.15 23.78 6.19
CA GLU A 268 -32.81 25.17 5.90
C GLU A 268 -32.06 25.82 7.06
N GLN A 269 -30.98 26.54 6.74
CA GLN A 269 -30.11 27.23 7.69
C GLN A 269 -30.11 28.72 7.37
N MET A 270 -30.68 29.54 8.27
CA MET A 270 -30.80 30.99 8.06
C MET A 270 -30.41 31.80 9.29
N LEU A 271 -29.72 32.91 9.07
CA LEU A 271 -29.33 33.88 10.10
C LEU A 271 -29.98 35.24 9.81
N PHE A 272 -30.49 35.86 10.87
CA PHE A 272 -31.20 37.14 10.83
C PHE A 272 -30.34 38.21 11.48
N TYR A 273 -30.02 39.24 10.71
CA TYR A 273 -29.23 40.38 11.13
C TYR A 273 -30.05 41.65 11.08
N GLU A 274 -29.70 42.63 11.91
CA GLU A 274 -30.23 43.99 11.76
C GLU A 274 -29.86 44.53 10.36
N TYR A 275 -30.84 45.11 9.65
CA TYR A 275 -30.58 45.67 8.33
C TYR A 275 -29.85 47.02 8.44
N ILE A 276 -28.72 47.15 7.74
CA ILE A 276 -27.97 48.40 7.67
C ILE A 276 -28.32 49.12 6.35
N PRO A 277 -28.99 50.29 6.40
CA PRO A 277 -29.52 50.96 5.20
C PRO A 277 -28.46 51.59 4.30
N LYS A 278 -27.21 51.79 4.78
CA LYS A 278 -26.12 52.44 4.02
C LYS A 278 -25.29 51.47 3.14
N GLY A 279 -25.76 50.24 2.93
CA GLY A 279 -25.14 49.29 2.00
C GLY A 279 -23.80 48.74 2.49
N THR A 280 -23.06 48.09 1.59
CA THR A 280 -21.75 47.49 1.87
C THR A 280 -20.62 48.52 1.75
N LEU A 281 -19.50 48.30 2.45
CA LEU A 281 -18.32 49.16 2.35
C LEU A 281 -17.84 49.32 0.89
N ARG A 282 -18.04 48.28 0.07
CA ARG A 282 -17.68 48.27 -1.35
C ARG A 282 -18.47 49.30 -2.16
N GLU A 283 -19.76 49.48 -1.85
CA GLU A 283 -20.62 50.47 -2.52
C GLU A 283 -20.28 51.90 -2.10
N SER A 284 -19.88 52.09 -0.84
CA SER A 284 -19.41 53.39 -0.35
C SER A 284 -18.04 53.78 -0.94
N LEU A 285 -17.17 52.80 -1.22
CA LEU A 285 -15.85 53.03 -1.83
C LEU A 285 -15.92 53.17 -3.36
N SER A 286 -16.99 52.70 -4.01
CA SER A 286 -17.20 52.84 -5.46
C SER A 286 -17.77 54.20 -5.91
N GLY A 287 -17.84 55.18 -5.01
CA GLY A 287 -17.91 56.60 -5.39
C GLY A 287 -19.26 57.15 -5.88
N ASN A 288 -20.40 56.61 -5.41
CA ASN A 288 -21.73 57.12 -5.81
C ASN A 288 -22.65 57.58 -4.66
N SER A 289 -22.11 57.82 -3.47
CA SER A 289 -22.85 58.57 -2.43
C SER A 289 -21.90 59.44 -1.60
N SER A 290 -22.18 60.74 -1.58
CA SER A 290 -21.49 61.73 -0.76
C SER A 290 -21.99 61.62 0.68
N LEU A 291 -21.34 60.78 1.49
CA LEU A 291 -21.55 60.77 2.93
C LEU A 291 -20.23 60.97 3.68
N ALA A 292 -20.27 61.92 4.61
CA ALA A 292 -19.13 62.38 5.38
C ALA A 292 -18.47 61.23 6.16
N PHE A 293 -17.14 61.26 6.18
CA PHE A 293 -16.21 60.26 6.71
C PHE A 293 -16.43 59.87 8.19
N ASN A 294 -17.26 60.62 8.93
CA ASN A 294 -17.56 60.37 10.35
C ASN A 294 -18.68 59.34 10.60
N ASP A 295 -19.38 58.88 9.55
CA ASP A 295 -20.55 58.00 9.66
C ASP A 295 -20.28 56.51 9.36
N LEU A 296 -19.03 56.13 9.08
CA LEU A 296 -18.61 54.75 8.74
C LEU A 296 -18.45 53.84 9.97
N GLN A 297 -19.40 53.84 10.91
CA GLN A 297 -19.24 53.15 12.19
C GLN A 297 -19.96 51.80 12.34
N ARG A 298 -20.72 51.34 11.34
CA ARG A 298 -21.32 50.00 11.35
C ARG A 298 -21.09 49.30 10.02
N ILE A 299 -20.12 48.40 9.99
CA ILE A 299 -19.79 47.66 8.77
C ILE A 299 -20.63 46.37 8.76
N PHE A 300 -21.53 46.25 7.78
CA PHE A 300 -22.13 44.97 7.42
C PHE A 300 -21.06 44.14 6.70
N ILE A 301 -20.33 43.29 7.42
CA ILE A 301 -19.43 42.30 6.80
C ILE A 301 -20.06 40.91 6.93
N PRO A 302 -20.90 40.47 5.97
CA PRO A 302 -21.57 39.18 6.07
C PRO A 302 -20.63 37.97 5.81
N ALA A 303 -19.31 38.14 5.87
CA ALA A 303 -18.35 37.09 5.49
C ALA A 303 -17.01 37.02 6.27
N PHE A 304 -16.63 37.97 7.14
CA PHE A 304 -15.23 38.01 7.63
C PHE A 304 -14.99 37.64 9.10
N ILE A 305 -15.99 37.60 9.97
CA ILE A 305 -15.70 37.46 11.41
C ILE A 305 -15.31 36.02 11.80
N ILE A 306 -15.66 34.98 11.03
CA ILE A 306 -15.52 33.58 11.51
C ILE A 306 -14.32 32.83 10.93
N SER A 307 -13.67 33.33 9.89
CA SER A 307 -12.36 32.78 9.50
C SER A 307 -11.22 33.28 10.40
N TYR A 308 -11.43 34.35 11.19
CA TYR A 308 -10.38 35.07 11.90
C TYR A 308 -10.22 34.76 13.39
N ILE A 309 -11.13 34.02 14.02
CA ILE A 309 -11.03 33.67 15.46
C ILE A 309 -10.65 32.19 15.60
N GLY A 310 -9.57 31.79 14.93
CA GLY A 310 -8.82 30.58 15.25
C GLY A 310 -7.89 30.87 16.43
N PHE A 311 -8.31 30.49 17.63
CA PHE A 311 -7.58 30.70 18.88
C PHE A 311 -6.24 29.92 18.86
N ARG A 312 -5.14 30.59 18.54
CA ARG A 312 -3.79 30.17 18.97
C ARG A 312 -3.00 31.39 19.40
N GLY A 313 -2.43 31.30 20.60
CA GLY A 313 -1.95 32.41 21.41
C GLY A 313 -1.13 33.49 20.69
N SER A 314 -1.41 34.72 21.09
CA SER A 314 -0.44 35.81 21.23
C SER A 314 0.36 36.17 19.97
N ARG A 315 -0.30 36.77 18.99
CA ARG A 315 0.17 37.90 18.15
C ARG A 315 -0.82 38.17 17.01
N CYS A 316 -1.37 39.39 16.96
CA CYS A 316 -2.15 39.86 15.80
C CYS A 316 -1.20 40.07 14.62
N LEU A 317 -1.30 39.20 13.61
CA LEU A 317 -0.73 39.43 12.28
C LEU A 317 -1.89 39.57 11.30
N VAL A 318 -2.05 40.78 10.75
CA VAL A 318 -2.95 41.06 9.64
C VAL A 318 -2.25 40.58 8.38
N GLN A 319 -2.71 39.49 7.78
CA GLN A 319 -2.24 39.08 6.46
C GLN A 319 -3.40 39.11 5.47
N SER A 320 -3.31 40.10 4.57
CA SER A 320 -4.20 40.30 3.44
C SER A 320 -4.07 39.15 2.45
N ASN A 321 -5.12 38.35 2.28
CA ASN A 321 -5.27 37.52 1.09
C ASN A 321 -6.55 37.93 0.38
N LEU A 322 -6.39 38.87 -0.55
CA LEU A 322 -7.25 39.01 -1.72
C LEU A 322 -6.88 37.86 -2.66
N ALA A 323 -7.83 36.98 -2.97
CA ALA A 323 -7.70 36.05 -4.08
C ALA A 323 -9.03 35.96 -4.81
N ASN A 324 -9.03 36.62 -5.98
CA ASN A 324 -9.87 36.56 -7.18
C ASN A 324 -11.38 36.26 -7.05
#